data_AF-A0A7W0MUZ7-F1
#
_entry.id   AF-A0A7W0MUZ7-F1
#
_cell.length_a   1.000
_cell.length_b   1.000
_cell.length_c   1.000
_cell.angle_alpha   90.00
_cell.angle_beta   90.00
_cell.angle_gamma   90.00
#
_symmetry.space_group_name_H-M   'P 1'
#
loop_
_entity.id
_entity.type
_entity.pdbx_description
1 polymer ?
#
loop_
_entity_poly.entity_id
_entity_poly.type
_entity_poly.pdbx_seq_one_letter_code
_entity_poly.pdbx_strand_id
1 'polypeptide(L)'
;MSDPPTHFDLPEAVTSDPLHLTVDPWWDSMHCLAFGTVSDGIADGQRLVADSGQLAFVVADPEAGPVLGFEIIDMSEFELPEEDPELWDGPRFTVPRLGLVDASAGEIVLAVRAQVGDDPTADALHFHTAINAESAEAALPHWELALDAGDMRAHFGLGYTLVDVGRPDRAYAHLRRYTELVPANSWAWCWLGQCCEALGRDSEARTAYERGFAVEALCGMETDCAQRLERLRG
;
A
#
# COMPACT_ATOMS: atom_id res chain seq x y z
N MET A 1 -3.21 40.91 -2.38
CA MET A 1 -3.07 39.61 -3.08
C MET A 1 -2.02 38.87 -2.28
N SER A 2 -2.45 37.94 -1.44
CA SER A 2 -1.52 37.07 -0.71
C SER A 2 -0.89 36.13 -1.73
N ASP A 3 0.43 35.94 -1.66
CA ASP A 3 1.13 34.91 -2.43
C ASP A 3 0.45 33.55 -2.22
N PRO A 4 0.38 32.68 -3.25
CA PRO A 4 -0.04 31.30 -3.03
C PRO A 4 0.96 30.64 -2.06
N PRO A 5 0.50 29.85 -1.07
CA PRO A 5 1.41 29.11 -0.20
C PRO A 5 2.13 28.05 -1.05
N THR A 6 3.43 28.24 -1.31
CA THR A 6 4.59 27.48 -0.80
C THR A 6 4.66 26.03 -1.25
N HIS A 7 5.61 25.75 -2.16
CA HIS A 7 6.35 24.48 -2.21
C HIS A 7 6.45 23.89 -0.79
N PHE A 8 6.01 22.64 -0.61
CA PHE A 8 6.30 21.95 0.63
C PHE A 8 7.76 21.51 0.58
N ASP A 9 8.48 21.73 1.67
CA ASP A 9 9.86 21.27 1.79
C ASP A 9 9.86 19.75 1.90
N LEU A 10 10.27 19.09 0.82
CA LEU A 10 10.53 17.65 0.84
C LEU A 10 11.69 17.35 1.81
N PRO A 11 11.60 16.27 2.59
CA PRO A 11 12.76 15.80 3.36
C PRO A 11 13.97 15.56 2.44
N GLU A 12 15.16 15.98 2.88
CA GLU A 12 16.40 15.71 2.13
C GLU A 12 16.72 14.21 2.06
N ALA A 13 16.27 13.44 3.06
CA ALA A 13 16.49 12.01 3.12
C ALA A 13 15.55 11.27 2.17
N VAL A 14 16.10 10.36 1.38
CA VAL A 14 15.36 9.47 0.48
C VAL A 14 15.65 8.02 0.87
N THR A 15 14.67 7.15 0.68
CA THR A 15 14.83 5.72 0.92
C THR A 15 16.04 5.14 0.16
N SER A 16 16.79 4.25 0.82
CA SER A 16 17.81 3.44 0.15
C SER A 16 17.23 2.20 -0.53
N ASP A 17 15.97 1.86 -0.23
CA ASP A 17 15.32 0.69 -0.79
C ASP A 17 14.91 0.98 -2.25
N PRO A 18 15.09 0.03 -3.17
CA PRO A 18 14.60 0.18 -4.53
C PRO A 18 13.08 0.35 -4.55
N LEU A 19 12.59 1.16 -5.48
CA LEU A 19 11.17 1.33 -5.67
C LEU A 19 10.58 0.16 -6.47
N HIS A 20 9.45 -0.33 -5.98
CA HIS A 20 8.51 -1.16 -6.70
C HIS A 20 7.59 -0.27 -7.54
N LEU A 21 7.42 -0.63 -8.82
CA LEU A 21 6.57 0.10 -9.77
C LEU A 21 5.26 -0.66 -9.97
N THR A 22 4.16 0.05 -9.71
CA THR A 22 2.80 -0.36 -10.01
C THR A 22 2.20 0.62 -11.02
N VAL A 23 1.65 0.11 -12.13
CA VAL A 23 0.78 0.87 -13.05
C VAL A 23 -0.58 0.19 -13.04
N ASP A 24 -1.59 0.94 -12.63
CA ASP A 24 -2.96 0.46 -12.45
C ASP A 24 -3.93 1.28 -13.32
N PRO A 25 -4.23 0.82 -14.54
CA PRO A 25 -5.13 1.52 -15.45
C PRO A 25 -6.60 1.46 -15.02
N TRP A 26 -6.99 0.58 -14.10
CA TRP A 26 -8.36 0.52 -13.61
C TRP A 26 -8.66 1.64 -12.61
N TRP A 27 -7.64 2.10 -11.90
CA TRP A 27 -7.71 3.26 -11.00
C TRP A 27 -7.03 4.51 -11.57
N ASP A 28 -6.61 4.45 -12.84
CA ASP A 28 -5.84 5.49 -13.53
C ASP A 28 -4.69 6.05 -12.68
N SER A 29 -3.89 5.16 -12.11
CA SER A 29 -2.85 5.52 -11.15
C SER A 29 -1.53 4.82 -11.42
N MET A 30 -0.45 5.45 -10.98
CA MET A 30 0.90 4.91 -10.98
C MET A 30 1.53 5.14 -9.60
N HIS A 31 2.07 4.08 -9.00
CA HIS A 31 2.82 4.17 -7.75
C HIS A 31 4.25 3.70 -7.98
N CYS A 32 5.21 4.45 -7.47
CA CYS A 32 6.60 4.03 -7.39
C CYS A 32 7.05 4.22 -5.94
N LEU A 33 6.99 3.15 -5.15
CA LEU A 33 7.17 3.18 -3.69
C LEU A 33 8.22 2.18 -3.25
N ALA A 34 8.91 2.49 -2.14
CA ALA A 34 9.91 1.60 -1.54
C ALA A 34 9.35 0.17 -1.41
N PHE A 35 10.13 -0.82 -1.83
CA PHE A 35 9.70 -2.21 -1.72
C PHE A 35 9.33 -2.56 -0.27
N GLY A 36 8.11 -3.09 -0.08
CA GLY A 36 7.57 -3.36 1.26
C GLY A 36 6.55 -2.33 1.74
N THR A 37 6.40 -1.18 1.06
CA THR A 37 5.33 -0.21 1.34
C THR A 37 3.98 -0.72 0.84
N VAL A 38 2.92 -0.43 1.59
CA VAL A 38 1.54 -0.73 1.23
C VAL A 38 0.86 0.57 0.83
N SER A 39 0.49 0.72 -0.46
CA SER A 39 0.03 2.00 -1.02
C SER A 39 -1.26 2.52 -0.38
N ASP A 40 -2.26 1.66 -0.16
CA ASP A 40 -3.51 2.04 0.51
C ASP A 40 -3.39 2.10 2.05
N GLY A 41 -2.20 1.76 2.60
CA GLY A 41 -1.88 1.82 4.02
C GLY A 41 -1.21 3.11 4.47
N ILE A 42 -0.93 4.03 3.54
CA ILE A 42 -0.29 5.32 3.83
C ILE A 42 -1.30 6.25 4.52
N ALA A 43 -0.92 6.77 5.68
CA ALA A 43 -1.77 7.60 6.53
C ALA A 43 -1.85 9.07 6.07
N ASP A 44 -2.84 9.79 6.61
CA ASP A 44 -2.97 11.22 6.40
C ASP A 44 -1.70 11.96 6.88
N GLY A 45 -1.21 12.88 6.05
CA GLY A 45 0.03 13.62 6.31
C GLY A 45 1.31 12.93 5.83
N GLN A 46 1.27 11.63 5.53
CA GLN A 46 2.40 10.94 4.87
C GLN A 46 2.42 11.14 3.35
N ARG A 47 1.33 11.69 2.79
CA ARG A 47 1.26 12.15 1.39
C ARG A 47 1.46 13.65 1.32
N LEU A 48 2.51 14.06 0.64
CA LEU A 48 2.83 15.45 0.34
C LEU A 48 2.46 15.71 -1.12
N VAL A 49 1.29 16.31 -1.33
CA VAL A 49 0.68 16.49 -2.66
C VAL A 49 1.23 17.76 -3.32
N ALA A 50 1.74 17.60 -4.55
CA ALA A 50 2.21 18.67 -5.43
C ALA A 50 1.09 19.66 -5.78
N ASP A 51 1.45 20.87 -6.21
CA ASP A 51 0.50 21.89 -6.66
C ASP A 51 -0.40 21.41 -7.81
N SER A 52 0.09 20.47 -8.63
CA SER A 52 -0.70 19.83 -9.69
C SER A 52 -1.89 19.03 -9.15
N GLY A 53 -1.85 18.60 -7.89
CA GLY A 53 -2.83 17.71 -7.28
C GLY A 53 -2.73 16.24 -7.74
N GLN A 54 -1.98 15.98 -8.81
CA GLN A 54 -1.85 14.64 -9.41
C GLN A 54 -0.61 13.90 -8.88
N LEU A 55 0.50 14.60 -8.64
CA LEU A 55 1.71 14.05 -8.07
C LEU A 55 1.68 14.17 -6.54
N ALA A 56 2.04 13.11 -5.84
CA ALA A 56 2.29 13.14 -4.41
C ALA A 56 3.56 12.37 -4.05
N PHE A 57 4.37 12.93 -3.15
CA PHE A 57 5.47 12.21 -2.55
C PHE A 57 5.03 11.55 -1.25
N VAL A 58 5.48 10.32 -1.03
CA VAL A 58 5.16 9.54 0.17
C VAL A 58 6.35 9.59 1.11
N VAL A 59 6.12 9.96 2.37
CA VAL A 59 7.15 10.01 3.42
C VAL A 59 6.88 8.99 4.52
N ALA A 60 7.94 8.42 5.09
CA ALA A 60 7.81 7.41 6.14
C ALA A 60 7.22 8.00 7.44
N ASP A 61 7.55 9.25 7.74
CA ASP A 61 7.10 10.01 8.90
C ASP A 61 6.96 11.48 8.46
N PRO A 62 5.78 12.11 8.64
CA PRO A 62 5.55 13.50 8.24
C PRO A 62 6.49 14.52 8.90
N GLU A 63 7.06 14.22 10.08
CA GLU A 63 7.89 15.17 10.81
C GLU A 63 9.37 15.12 10.37
N ALA A 64 9.90 13.93 10.04
CA ALA A 64 11.32 13.75 9.76
C ALA A 64 11.69 12.48 8.97
N GLY A 65 10.70 11.78 8.39
CA GLY A 65 10.94 10.51 7.70
C GLY A 65 11.48 10.70 6.28
N PRO A 66 12.24 9.73 5.74
CA PRO A 66 12.68 9.80 4.37
C PRO A 66 11.51 9.74 3.39
N VAL A 67 11.71 10.29 2.19
CA VAL A 67 10.83 10.07 1.03
C VAL A 67 10.94 8.62 0.60
N LEU A 68 9.82 7.90 0.63
CA LEU A 68 9.69 6.49 0.26
C LEU A 68 9.40 6.30 -1.22
N GLY A 69 9.04 7.35 -1.94
CA GLY A 69 8.66 7.29 -3.34
C GLY A 69 7.60 8.31 -3.68
N PHE A 70 6.85 8.05 -4.74
CA PHE A 70 5.79 8.94 -5.21
C PHE A 70 4.63 8.18 -5.84
N GLU A 71 3.49 8.84 -5.90
CA GLU A 71 2.24 8.39 -6.50
C GLU A 71 1.78 9.43 -7.51
N ILE A 72 1.19 8.96 -8.60
CA ILE A 72 0.51 9.79 -9.60
C ILE A 72 -0.90 9.26 -9.76
N ILE A 73 -1.88 10.14 -9.63
CA ILE A 73 -3.28 9.88 -9.97
C ILE A 73 -3.63 10.54 -11.31
N ASP A 74 -4.70 10.07 -11.94
CA ASP A 74 -5.14 10.49 -13.26
C ASP A 74 -3.98 10.42 -14.29
N MET A 75 -3.25 9.28 -14.27
CA MET A 75 -2.01 9.06 -15.02
C MET A 75 -2.18 9.24 -16.54
N SER A 76 -3.37 8.91 -17.05
CA SER A 76 -3.75 9.11 -18.45
C SER A 76 -3.76 10.58 -18.87
N GLU A 77 -4.02 11.50 -17.94
CA GLU A 77 -4.08 12.95 -18.15
C GLU A 77 -2.84 13.69 -17.63
N PHE A 78 -1.92 12.99 -16.94
CA PHE A 78 -0.77 13.60 -16.30
C PHE A 78 0.19 14.28 -17.29
N GLU A 79 0.37 15.59 -17.18
CA GLU A 79 1.33 16.32 -18.00
C GLU A 79 2.73 16.28 -17.39
N LEU A 80 3.77 16.43 -18.23
CA LEU A 80 5.17 16.49 -17.80
C LEU A 80 5.71 17.91 -18.06
N PRO A 81 5.33 18.91 -17.25
CA PRO A 81 5.82 20.28 -17.42
C PRO A 81 7.35 20.34 -17.27
N GLU A 82 8.05 20.82 -18.30
CA GLU A 82 9.53 20.89 -18.32
C GLU A 82 10.11 21.77 -17.20
N GLU A 83 9.32 22.70 -16.68
CA GLU A 83 9.75 23.69 -15.67
C GLU A 83 9.33 23.32 -14.24
N ASP A 84 8.85 22.09 -13.98
CA ASP A 84 8.48 21.64 -12.64
C ASP A 84 9.69 21.06 -11.87
N PRO A 85 10.23 21.79 -10.87
CA PRO A 85 11.42 21.35 -10.15
C PRO A 85 11.17 20.12 -9.27
N GLU A 86 9.95 19.89 -8.77
CA GLU A 86 9.65 18.70 -7.96
C GLU A 86 9.75 17.42 -8.80
N LEU A 87 9.37 17.53 -10.06
CA LEU A 87 9.38 16.44 -11.03
C LEU A 87 10.79 16.12 -11.55
N TRP A 88 11.60 17.14 -11.83
CA TRP A 88 12.91 16.99 -12.50
C TRP A 88 14.12 17.08 -11.57
N ASP A 89 14.06 17.96 -10.56
CA ASP A 89 15.15 18.24 -9.63
C ASP A 89 14.92 17.64 -8.23
N GLY A 90 13.76 17.03 -8.00
CA GLY A 90 13.36 16.42 -6.74
C GLY A 90 14.15 15.16 -6.32
N PRO A 91 13.62 14.40 -5.35
CA PRO A 91 14.22 13.18 -4.83
C PRO A 91 14.65 12.19 -5.92
N ARG A 92 15.78 11.54 -5.69
CA ARG A 92 16.38 10.59 -6.63
C ARG A 92 16.17 9.16 -6.18
N PHE A 93 15.72 8.31 -7.09
CA PHE A 93 15.30 6.95 -6.79
C PHE A 93 15.98 5.91 -7.67
N THR A 94 15.95 4.66 -7.20
CA THR A 94 16.36 3.49 -7.98
C THR A 94 15.12 2.66 -8.33
N VAL A 95 14.89 2.40 -9.62
CA VAL A 95 13.75 1.61 -10.12
C VAL A 95 14.27 0.46 -10.99
N PRO A 96 14.61 -0.69 -10.39
CA PRO A 96 15.27 -1.79 -11.10
C PRO A 96 14.50 -2.30 -12.32
N ARG A 97 13.16 -2.31 -12.23
CA ARG A 97 12.27 -2.74 -13.33
C ARG A 97 12.48 -1.93 -14.61
N LEU A 98 12.82 -0.65 -14.49
CA LEU A 98 13.07 0.26 -15.61
C LEU A 98 14.56 0.39 -15.96
N GLY A 99 15.44 -0.26 -15.20
CA GLY A 99 16.89 -0.11 -15.31
C GLY A 99 17.39 1.26 -14.86
N LEU A 100 16.62 1.99 -14.04
CA LEU A 100 16.93 3.34 -13.59
C LEU A 100 17.62 3.34 -12.23
N VAL A 101 18.64 4.18 -12.10
CA VAL A 101 19.37 4.48 -10.86
C VAL A 101 19.55 5.99 -10.82
N ASP A 102 19.35 6.60 -9.65
CA ASP A 102 19.50 8.04 -9.44
C ASP A 102 18.56 8.88 -10.34
N ALA A 103 17.32 8.41 -10.54
CA ALA A 103 16.35 9.03 -11.44
C ALA A 103 15.31 9.86 -10.68
N SER A 104 14.88 10.98 -11.27
CA SER A 104 13.77 11.80 -10.77
C SER A 104 12.40 11.18 -11.08
N ALA A 105 11.33 11.70 -10.47
CA ALA A 105 9.97 11.28 -10.79
C ALA A 105 9.64 11.45 -12.29
N GLY A 106 10.03 12.58 -12.91
CA GLY A 106 9.80 12.84 -14.33
C GLY A 106 10.51 11.84 -15.25
N GLU A 107 11.77 11.52 -14.96
CA GLU A 107 12.54 10.52 -15.73
C GLU A 107 11.91 9.13 -15.62
N ILE A 108 11.43 8.77 -14.42
CA ILE A 108 10.74 7.51 -14.17
C ILE A 108 9.43 7.46 -14.97
N VAL A 109 8.61 8.51 -14.92
CA VAL A 109 7.34 8.58 -15.66
C VAL A 109 7.55 8.48 -17.18
N LEU A 110 8.57 9.16 -17.72
CA LEU A 110 8.94 9.03 -19.13
C LEU A 110 9.31 7.58 -19.48
N ALA A 111 10.10 6.92 -18.63
CA ALA A 111 10.47 5.53 -18.83
C ALA A 111 9.26 4.58 -18.73
N VAL A 112 8.32 4.82 -17.81
CA VAL A 112 7.06 4.07 -17.72
C VAL A 112 6.28 4.19 -19.03
N ARG A 113 6.06 5.41 -19.53
CA ARG A 113 5.36 5.63 -20.81
C ARG A 113 6.04 4.94 -22.00
N ALA A 114 7.37 4.91 -22.01
CA ALA A 114 8.14 4.32 -23.11
C ALA A 114 8.22 2.79 -23.05
N GLN A 115 8.30 2.19 -21.86
CA GLN A 115 8.60 0.77 -21.67
C GLN A 115 7.40 -0.07 -21.23
N VAL A 116 6.49 0.51 -20.45
CA VAL A 116 5.31 -0.16 -19.88
C VAL A 116 4.05 0.22 -20.64
N GLY A 117 3.89 1.51 -20.98
CA GLY A 117 2.69 2.03 -21.62
C GLY A 117 1.48 2.01 -20.69
N ASP A 118 0.29 1.79 -21.26
CA ASP A 118 -0.99 1.80 -20.54
C ASP A 118 -1.40 0.43 -19.99
N ASP A 119 -0.58 -0.59 -20.22
CA ASP A 119 -0.84 -1.95 -19.73
C ASP A 119 -0.61 -2.04 -18.22
N PRO A 120 -1.44 -2.79 -17.48
CA PRO A 120 -1.24 -2.99 -16.06
C PRO A 120 0.07 -3.72 -15.78
N THR A 121 0.75 -3.35 -14.70
CA THR A 121 1.84 -4.17 -14.19
C THR A 121 1.29 -5.49 -13.60
N ALA A 122 2.12 -6.54 -13.56
CA ALA A 122 1.68 -7.89 -13.16
C ALA A 122 1.06 -7.93 -11.76
N ASP A 123 1.59 -7.12 -10.84
CA ASP A 123 1.09 -6.94 -9.50
C ASP A 123 -0.33 -6.33 -9.50
N ALA A 124 -0.55 -5.23 -10.24
CA ALA A 124 -1.88 -4.65 -10.40
C ALA A 124 -2.87 -5.62 -11.07
N LEU A 125 -2.46 -6.28 -12.16
CA LEU A 125 -3.28 -7.26 -12.87
C LEU A 125 -3.77 -8.37 -11.94
N HIS A 126 -2.85 -8.96 -11.16
CA HIS A 126 -3.18 -10.07 -10.27
C HIS A 126 -3.96 -9.61 -9.04
N PHE A 127 -3.65 -8.43 -8.50
CA PHE A 127 -4.45 -7.82 -7.44
C PHE A 127 -5.92 -7.65 -7.88
N HIS A 128 -6.14 -7.04 -9.05
CA HIS A 128 -7.48 -6.84 -9.61
C HIS A 128 -8.19 -8.14 -9.94
N THR A 129 -7.46 -9.13 -10.45
CA THR A 129 -8.06 -10.45 -10.71
C THR A 129 -8.49 -11.13 -9.41
N ALA A 130 -7.72 -10.98 -8.33
CA ALA A 130 -8.04 -11.59 -7.04
C ALA A 130 -9.25 -10.93 -6.36
N ILE A 131 -9.35 -9.60 -6.34
CA ILE A 131 -10.50 -8.90 -5.74
C ILE A 131 -11.80 -9.15 -6.50
N ASN A 132 -11.72 -9.45 -7.80
CA ASN A 132 -12.87 -9.72 -8.66
C ASN A 132 -13.11 -11.22 -8.91
N ALA A 133 -12.40 -12.09 -8.19
CA ALA A 133 -12.53 -13.54 -8.36
C ALA A 133 -13.94 -14.02 -7.97
N GLU A 134 -14.46 -15.00 -8.70
CA GLU A 134 -15.82 -15.54 -8.48
C GLU A 134 -15.94 -16.33 -7.17
N SER A 135 -14.81 -16.74 -6.57
CA SER A 135 -14.75 -17.41 -5.28
C SER A 135 -13.44 -17.14 -4.56
N ALA A 136 -13.44 -17.37 -3.24
CA ALA A 136 -12.24 -17.27 -2.41
C ALA A 136 -11.12 -18.21 -2.89
N GLU A 137 -11.45 -19.45 -3.27
CA GLU A 137 -10.47 -20.39 -3.82
C GLU A 137 -9.87 -19.93 -5.15
N ALA A 138 -10.67 -19.27 -6.01
CA ALA A 138 -10.18 -18.73 -7.28
C ALA A 138 -9.28 -17.49 -7.07
N ALA A 139 -9.48 -16.74 -5.99
CA ALA A 139 -8.67 -15.57 -5.65
C ALA A 139 -7.23 -15.93 -5.22
N LEU A 140 -7.07 -17.04 -4.48
CA LEU A 140 -5.79 -17.44 -3.89
C LEU A 140 -4.57 -17.43 -4.84
N PRO A 141 -4.60 -18.08 -6.02
CA PRO A 141 -3.44 -18.05 -6.92
C PRO A 141 -3.11 -16.64 -7.40
N HIS A 142 -4.11 -15.78 -7.57
CA HIS A 142 -3.89 -14.39 -7.97
C HIS A 142 -3.35 -13.55 -6.82
N TRP A 143 -3.74 -13.82 -5.57
CA TRP A 143 -3.09 -13.20 -4.44
C TRP A 143 -1.63 -13.61 -4.27
N GLU A 144 -1.30 -14.89 -4.47
CA GLU A 144 0.09 -15.38 -4.44
C GLU A 144 0.91 -14.69 -5.54
N LEU A 145 0.38 -14.60 -6.77
CA LEU A 145 1.06 -13.93 -7.88
C LEU A 145 1.19 -12.41 -7.70
N ALA A 146 0.21 -11.73 -7.11
CA ALA A 146 0.30 -10.31 -6.80
C ALA A 146 1.41 -10.04 -5.77
N LEU A 147 1.51 -10.88 -4.73
CA LEU A 147 2.57 -10.79 -3.73
C LEU A 147 3.95 -11.06 -4.33
N ASP A 148 4.08 -12.12 -5.15
CA ASP A 148 5.32 -12.44 -5.85
C ASP A 148 5.76 -11.32 -6.81
N ALA A 149 4.79 -10.60 -7.38
CA ALA A 149 5.02 -9.44 -8.22
C ALA A 149 5.32 -8.15 -7.43
N GLY A 150 5.24 -8.15 -6.09
CA GLY A 150 5.66 -7.06 -5.22
C GLY A 150 4.53 -6.30 -4.51
N ASP A 151 3.25 -6.67 -4.72
CA ASP A 151 2.13 -5.99 -4.07
C ASP A 151 1.92 -6.49 -2.64
N MET A 152 2.31 -5.66 -1.69
CA MET A 152 2.22 -5.98 -0.26
C MET A 152 0.79 -6.02 0.27
N ARG A 153 -0.20 -5.43 -0.44
CA ARG A 153 -1.62 -5.56 -0.10
C ARG A 153 -2.10 -7.01 -0.17
N ALA A 154 -1.45 -7.82 -1.01
CA ALA A 154 -1.77 -9.24 -1.14
C ALA A 154 -1.53 -10.04 0.16
N HIS A 155 -0.73 -9.57 1.12
CA HIS A 155 -0.67 -10.19 2.44
C HIS A 155 -2.03 -10.15 3.15
N PHE A 156 -2.76 -9.03 3.08
CA PHE A 156 -4.11 -8.96 3.63
C PHE A 156 -5.06 -9.86 2.86
N GLY A 157 -5.00 -9.79 1.52
CA GLY A 157 -5.77 -10.61 0.59
C GLY A 157 -5.67 -12.11 0.87
N LEU A 158 -4.44 -12.65 0.88
CA LEU A 158 -4.16 -14.03 1.26
C LEU A 158 -4.66 -14.33 2.66
N GLY A 159 -4.40 -13.44 3.60
CA GLY A 159 -4.78 -13.58 4.99
C GLY A 159 -6.27 -13.87 5.19
N TYR A 160 -7.14 -12.96 4.76
CA TYR A 160 -8.57 -13.13 4.95
C TYR A 160 -9.13 -14.29 4.10
N THR A 161 -8.66 -14.43 2.85
CA THR A 161 -9.13 -15.48 1.92
C THR A 161 -8.80 -16.87 2.47
N LEU A 162 -7.61 -17.06 3.03
CA LEU A 162 -7.19 -18.33 3.65
C LEU A 162 -7.98 -18.67 4.91
N VAL A 163 -8.39 -17.67 5.70
CA VAL A 163 -9.32 -17.90 6.83
C VAL A 163 -10.67 -18.38 6.32
N ASP A 164 -11.22 -17.72 5.29
CA ASP A 164 -12.55 -18.02 4.71
C ASP A 164 -12.63 -19.45 4.15
N VAL A 165 -11.60 -19.91 3.44
CA VAL A 165 -11.53 -21.28 2.91
C VAL A 165 -11.10 -22.34 3.94
N GLY A 166 -11.02 -21.97 5.22
CA GLY A 166 -10.67 -22.89 6.32
C GLY A 166 -9.23 -23.38 6.29
N ARG A 167 -8.27 -22.50 5.97
CA ARG A 167 -6.82 -22.72 6.03
C ARG A 167 -6.12 -21.67 6.92
N PRO A 168 -6.54 -21.52 8.20
CA PRO A 168 -6.03 -20.46 9.08
C PRO A 168 -4.54 -20.63 9.43
N ASP A 169 -4.00 -21.85 9.35
CA ASP A 169 -2.58 -22.13 9.56
C ASP A 169 -1.69 -21.42 8.55
N ARG A 170 -2.12 -21.36 7.27
CA ARG A 170 -1.44 -20.61 6.22
C ARG A 170 -1.72 -19.10 6.33
N ALA A 171 -2.90 -18.71 6.80
CA ALA A 171 -3.29 -17.30 6.91
C ALA A 171 -2.46 -16.50 7.93
N TYR A 172 -2.11 -17.12 9.05
CA TYR A 172 -1.55 -16.44 10.22
C TYR A 172 -0.31 -15.58 9.89
N ALA A 173 0.62 -16.14 9.11
CA ALA A 173 1.85 -15.42 8.75
C ALA A 173 1.57 -14.20 7.87
N HIS A 174 0.61 -14.29 6.94
CA HIS A 174 0.25 -13.19 6.07
C HIS A 174 -0.47 -12.07 6.83
N LEU A 175 -1.45 -12.42 7.68
CA LEU A 175 -2.17 -11.44 8.49
C LEU A 175 -1.25 -10.73 9.49
N ARG A 176 -0.37 -11.47 10.15
CA ARG A 176 0.63 -10.90 11.05
C ARG A 176 1.58 -9.96 10.31
N ARG A 177 2.05 -10.36 9.12
CA ARG A 177 2.91 -9.48 8.31
C ARG A 177 2.18 -8.19 7.94
N TYR A 178 0.92 -8.28 7.54
CA TYR A 178 0.14 -7.11 7.16
C TYR A 178 -0.12 -6.16 8.33
N THR A 179 -0.34 -6.67 9.55
CA THR A 179 -0.48 -5.81 10.74
C THR A 179 0.82 -5.12 11.16
N GLU A 180 1.98 -5.67 10.79
CA GLU A 180 3.28 -5.00 10.95
C GLU A 180 3.47 -3.88 9.91
N LEU A 181 2.99 -4.09 8.67
CA LEU A 181 3.08 -3.12 7.59
C LEU A 181 2.09 -1.96 7.74
N VAL A 182 0.85 -2.27 8.12
CA VAL A 182 -0.25 -1.31 8.25
C VAL A 182 -0.86 -1.42 9.65
N PRO A 183 -0.15 -0.96 10.69
CA PRO A 183 -0.59 -1.14 12.08
C PRO A 183 -1.87 -0.39 12.44
N ALA A 184 -2.27 0.59 11.63
CA ALA A 184 -3.50 1.36 11.79
C ALA A 184 -4.72 0.75 11.05
N ASN A 185 -4.62 -0.46 10.49
CA ASN A 185 -5.75 -1.11 9.83
C ASN A 185 -6.52 -2.01 10.81
N SER A 186 -7.72 -1.58 11.24
CA SER A 186 -8.56 -2.36 12.18
C SER A 186 -8.98 -3.72 11.64
N TRP A 187 -9.30 -3.83 10.34
CA TRP A 187 -9.67 -5.08 9.70
C TRP A 187 -8.54 -6.11 9.68
N ALA A 188 -7.30 -5.68 9.47
CA ALA A 188 -6.12 -6.55 9.53
C ALA A 188 -5.99 -7.23 10.89
N TRP A 189 -6.15 -6.44 11.97
CA TRP A 189 -6.15 -6.96 13.34
C TRP A 189 -7.35 -7.86 13.62
N CYS A 190 -8.53 -7.51 13.13
CA CYS A 190 -9.72 -8.34 13.28
C CYS A 190 -9.53 -9.72 12.62
N TRP A 191 -9.08 -9.75 11.36
CA TRP A 191 -8.83 -10.99 10.64
C TRP A 191 -7.72 -11.82 11.28
N LEU A 192 -6.66 -11.19 11.80
CA LEU A 192 -5.64 -11.89 12.60
C LEU A 192 -6.26 -12.54 13.85
N GLY A 193 -7.18 -11.84 14.53
CA GLY A 193 -7.93 -12.40 15.65
C GLY A 193 -8.76 -13.62 15.24
N GLN A 194 -9.49 -13.53 14.12
CA GLN A 194 -10.32 -14.63 13.62
C GLN A 194 -9.48 -15.84 13.22
N CYS A 195 -8.33 -15.59 12.61
CA CYS A 195 -7.34 -16.62 12.32
C CYS A 195 -6.86 -17.31 13.62
N CYS A 196 -6.55 -16.55 14.66
CA CYS A 196 -6.16 -17.08 15.96
C CYS A 196 -7.28 -17.90 16.64
N GLU A 197 -8.54 -17.45 16.60
CA GLU A 197 -9.69 -18.22 17.09
C GLU A 197 -9.79 -19.57 16.37
N ALA A 198 -9.69 -19.55 15.03
CA ALA A 198 -9.77 -20.76 14.21
C ALA A 198 -8.61 -21.74 14.48
N LEU A 199 -7.47 -21.24 14.99
CA LEU A 199 -6.33 -22.04 15.44
C LEU A 199 -6.41 -22.46 16.92
N GLY A 200 -7.45 -22.05 17.66
CA GLY A 200 -7.58 -22.30 19.11
C GLY A 200 -6.59 -21.52 19.97
N ARG A 201 -6.09 -20.37 19.47
CA ARG A 201 -5.11 -19.50 20.13
C ARG A 201 -5.82 -18.30 20.78
N ASP A 202 -6.71 -18.56 21.72
CA ASP A 202 -7.63 -17.56 22.29
C ASP A 202 -6.93 -16.33 22.91
N SER A 203 -5.75 -16.53 23.52
CA SER A 203 -4.97 -15.43 24.10
C SER A 203 -4.46 -14.44 23.04
N GLU A 204 -4.03 -14.94 21.89
CA GLU A 204 -3.59 -14.11 20.76
C GLU A 204 -4.77 -13.53 20.02
N ALA A 205 -5.87 -14.28 19.89
CA ALA A 205 -7.12 -13.75 19.34
C ALA A 205 -7.59 -12.52 20.13
N ARG A 206 -7.64 -12.63 21.46
CA ARG A 206 -7.98 -11.50 22.34
C ARG A 206 -7.05 -10.30 22.13
N THR A 207 -5.74 -10.53 22.10
CA THR A 207 -4.76 -9.46 21.89
C THR A 207 -4.98 -8.77 20.54
N ALA A 208 -5.22 -9.54 19.47
CA ALA A 208 -5.46 -9.00 18.14
C ALA A 208 -6.76 -8.19 18.08
N TYR A 209 -7.86 -8.67 18.67
CA TYR A 209 -9.11 -7.92 18.72
C TYR A 209 -9.04 -6.67 19.59
N GLU A 210 -8.32 -6.70 20.72
CA GLU A 210 -8.06 -5.51 21.54
C GLU A 210 -7.33 -4.45 20.74
N ARG A 211 -6.34 -4.87 19.92
CA ARG A 211 -5.62 -3.95 19.04
C ARG A 211 -6.51 -3.42 17.92
N GLY A 212 -7.29 -4.29 17.27
CA GLY A 212 -8.23 -3.92 16.21
C GLY A 212 -9.23 -2.88 16.69
N PHE A 213 -9.89 -3.14 17.82
CA PHE A 213 -10.84 -2.21 18.45
C PHE A 213 -10.19 -0.87 18.82
N ALA A 214 -8.96 -0.88 19.34
CA ALA A 214 -8.25 0.34 19.71
C ALA A 214 -7.92 1.25 18.51
N VAL A 215 -7.75 0.69 17.31
CA VAL A 215 -7.40 1.47 16.12
C VAL A 215 -8.60 1.86 15.25
N GLU A 216 -9.81 1.35 15.51
CA GLU A 216 -11.04 1.72 14.76
C GLU A 216 -11.27 3.24 14.76
N ALA A 217 -11.09 3.89 15.91
CA ALA A 217 -11.26 5.33 16.04
C ALA A 217 -10.19 6.14 15.28
N LEU A 218 -9.03 5.54 15.00
CA LEU A 218 -7.94 6.18 14.26
C LEU A 218 -8.14 6.07 12.75
N CYS A 219 -8.66 4.94 12.27
CA CYS A 219 -8.79 4.68 10.84
C CYS A 219 -10.23 4.79 10.31
N GLY A 220 -11.22 5.02 11.18
CA GLY A 220 -12.63 5.16 10.80
C GLY A 220 -13.29 3.88 10.28
N MET A 221 -12.64 2.71 10.46
CA MET A 221 -13.15 1.42 10.01
C MET A 221 -13.64 0.61 11.20
N GLU A 222 -14.95 0.53 11.38
CA GLU A 222 -15.59 -0.28 12.42
C GLU A 222 -15.54 -1.78 12.05
N THR A 223 -15.30 -2.65 13.03
CA THR A 223 -15.21 -4.10 12.87
C THR A 223 -16.05 -4.83 13.92
N ASP A 224 -16.12 -6.17 13.85
CA ASP A 224 -16.76 -6.99 14.88
C ASP A 224 -15.84 -7.31 16.08
N CYS A 225 -14.68 -6.64 16.22
CA CYS A 225 -13.71 -6.89 17.30
C CYS A 225 -14.34 -6.83 18.70
N ALA A 226 -15.17 -5.82 18.99
CA ALA A 226 -15.82 -5.69 20.29
C ALA A 226 -16.72 -6.89 20.62
N GLN A 227 -17.51 -7.34 19.64
CA GLN A 227 -18.42 -8.47 19.78
C GLN A 227 -17.66 -9.81 19.92
N ARG A 228 -16.52 -9.94 19.23
CA ARG A 228 -15.62 -11.10 19.35
C ARG A 228 -14.96 -11.16 20.73
N LEU A 229 -14.51 -10.01 21.26
CA LEU A 229 -13.94 -9.93 22.61
C LEU A 229 -14.92 -10.34 23.70
N GLU A 230 -16.19 -9.96 23.59
CA GLU A 230 -17.22 -10.38 24.52
C GLU A 230 -17.42 -11.90 24.51
N ARG A 231 -17.43 -12.52 23.32
CA ARG A 231 -17.53 -13.98 23.18
C ARG A 231 -16.36 -14.72 23.83
N LEU A 232 -15.13 -14.21 23.70
CA LEU A 232 -13.93 -14.80 24.31
C LEU A 232 -13.82 -14.56 25.84
N ARG A 233 -14.75 -13.83 26.45
CA ARG A 233 -14.82 -13.62 27.91
C ARG A 233 -15.81 -14.57 28.61
N GLY A 234 -16.75 -15.14 27.86
CA GLY A 234 -17.75 -16.09 28.36
C GLY A 234 -17.27 -17.53 28.33
#